data_AF-A0A0D6JQW0-F1
#
_entry.id   AF-A0A0D6JQW0-F1
#
_cell.length_a   1.000
_cell.length_b   1.000
_cell.length_c   1.000
_cell.angle_alpha   90.00
_cell.angle_beta   90.00
_cell.angle_gamma   90.00
#
_symmetry.space_group_name_H-M   'P 1'
#
loop_
_entity.id
_entity.type
_entity.pdbx_description
1 polymer ?
#
loop_
_entity_poly.entity_id
_entity_poly.type
_entity_poly.pdbx_seq_one_letter_code
_entity_poly.pdbx_strand_id
1 'polypeptide(L)'
;MKPGEQKLGDTRGRFLQVVKNGREMHDVDWTSGRILLSNRRLILAGTGGKRTIQLSKIQEFGGRYDVNQRIATVSDYFSVHIPSGVVLLAPVDYDEFETDFFGALLNTEQFLARHPAVAGGVVQNTEWEKSRLKVETEAVSMATVGGKFVEIRLDDIGDVKTGERTIVDEHRSVIEVEHSDDEGTSLQTYISGSDRAISFLYTLLREGEELSETSIDLSETDKQVLTALYSGVSPFDIPNFLGLDVDEVEELFQRLIDHNVVEEIRVRHEVQLNARGRSIASDAINEQ
;
A
#
# COMPACT_ATOMS: atom_id res chain seq x y z
N MET A 1 22.10 26.55 -1.07
CA MET A 1 21.87 25.53 -0.01
C MET A 1 23.17 25.30 0.74
N LYS A 2 23.12 24.68 1.93
CA LYS A 2 24.36 24.32 2.66
C LYS A 2 25.06 23.15 1.94
N PRO A 3 26.37 22.92 2.14
CA PRO A 3 27.03 21.73 1.61
C PRO A 3 26.32 20.43 2.05
N GLY A 4 26.12 19.51 1.10
CA GLY A 4 25.41 18.24 1.29
C GLY A 4 23.88 18.34 1.41
N GLU A 5 23.31 19.54 1.25
CA GLU A 5 21.86 19.74 1.15
C GLU A 5 21.45 19.82 -0.33
N GLN A 6 20.52 18.97 -0.73
CA GLN A 6 20.01 18.84 -2.10
C GLN A 6 18.52 19.17 -2.14
N LYS A 7 18.09 19.87 -3.19
CA LYS A 7 16.67 20.14 -3.46
C LYS A 7 16.02 18.84 -3.90
N LEU A 8 14.85 18.54 -3.36
CA LEU A 8 14.01 17.42 -3.79
C LEU A 8 12.80 18.04 -4.50
N GLY A 9 11.79 18.48 -3.75
CA GLY A 9 10.62 19.17 -4.29
C GLY A 9 10.69 20.71 -4.25
N ASP A 10 10.00 21.36 -5.20
CA ASP A 10 9.91 22.83 -5.30
C ASP A 10 8.65 23.26 -6.05
N THR A 11 7.56 23.51 -5.32
CA THR A 11 6.24 23.76 -5.91
C THR A 11 5.57 24.98 -5.29
N ARG A 12 4.54 25.47 -5.99
CA ARG A 12 3.58 26.42 -5.41
C ARG A 12 2.52 25.62 -4.67
N GLY A 13 1.86 26.26 -3.72
CA GLY A 13 0.77 25.60 -3.02
C GLY A 13 0.19 26.47 -1.93
N ARG A 14 -0.56 25.82 -1.05
CA ARG A 14 -1.12 26.42 0.14
C ARG A 14 -0.65 25.67 1.37
N PHE A 15 -0.54 26.37 2.49
CA PHE A 15 -0.26 25.73 3.76
C PHE A 15 -1.03 26.40 4.89
N LEU A 16 -1.32 25.63 5.92
CA LEU A 16 -2.16 26.02 7.04
C LEU A 16 -1.61 25.44 8.34
N GLN A 17 -1.57 26.22 9.42
CA GLN A 17 -1.28 25.67 10.75
C GLN A 17 -2.58 25.48 11.52
N VAL A 18 -2.99 24.22 11.70
CA VAL A 18 -4.24 23.86 12.38
C VAL A 18 -4.05 23.62 13.88
N VAL A 19 -2.84 23.23 14.30
CA VAL A 19 -2.47 23.14 15.72
C VAL A 19 -1.19 23.92 15.97
N LYS A 20 -1.16 24.71 17.04
CA LYS A 20 0.03 25.43 17.49
C LYS A 20 0.21 25.33 19.00
N ASN A 21 1.33 24.75 19.43
CA ASN A 21 1.67 24.51 20.84
C ASN A 21 0.53 23.83 21.61
N GLY A 22 -0.06 22.79 21.00
CA GLY A 22 -1.17 22.02 21.58
C GLY A 22 -2.53 22.70 21.56
N ARG A 23 -2.66 23.88 20.94
CA ARG A 23 -3.96 24.57 20.77
C ARG A 23 -4.43 24.46 19.34
N GLU A 24 -5.69 24.05 19.16
CA GLU A 24 -6.38 24.12 17.88
C GLU A 24 -6.59 25.57 17.47
N MET A 25 -6.48 25.81 16.17
CA MET A 25 -6.64 27.11 15.56
C MET A 25 -8.00 27.14 14.85
N HIS A 26 -8.95 27.94 15.34
CA HIS A 26 -10.33 27.90 14.86
C HIS A 26 -10.68 28.94 13.76
N ASP A 27 -9.80 29.91 13.51
CA ASP A 27 -9.97 30.97 12.49
C ASP A 27 -8.69 31.15 11.67
N VAL A 28 -8.30 30.11 10.95
CA VAL A 28 -7.11 30.14 10.09
C VAL A 28 -7.49 29.85 8.64
N ASP A 29 -6.95 30.66 7.73
CA ASP A 29 -7.12 30.52 6.29
C ASP A 29 -5.84 29.99 5.64
N TRP A 30 -6.02 29.26 4.54
CA TRP A 30 -4.94 28.78 3.69
C TRP A 30 -4.04 29.94 3.24
N THR A 31 -2.74 29.82 3.52
CA THR A 31 -1.75 30.78 3.03
C THR A 31 -1.14 30.27 1.73
N SER A 32 -1.34 31.00 0.63
CA SER A 32 -0.67 30.72 -0.63
C SER A 32 0.81 31.06 -0.56
N GLY A 33 1.64 30.21 -1.16
CA GLY A 33 3.09 30.42 -1.17
C GLY A 33 3.85 29.37 -1.96
N ARG A 34 5.15 29.32 -1.70
CA ARG A 34 6.08 28.32 -2.23
C ARG A 34 6.43 27.31 -1.14
N ILE A 35 6.39 26.04 -1.51
CA ILE A 35 6.73 24.89 -0.66
C ILE A 35 7.99 24.27 -1.24
N LEU A 36 9.08 24.27 -0.47
CA LEU A 36 10.38 23.79 -0.90
C LEU A 36 10.85 22.68 0.03
N LEU A 37 11.18 21.53 -0.54
CA LEU A 37 11.70 20.37 0.16
C LEU A 37 13.17 20.16 -0.21
N SER A 38 13.97 19.87 0.80
CA SER A 38 15.33 19.34 0.65
C SER A 38 15.48 18.06 1.45
N ASN A 39 16.56 17.32 1.24
CA ASN A 39 16.94 16.16 2.05
C ASN A 39 17.22 16.47 3.54
N ARG A 40 16.90 17.68 4.03
CA ARG A 40 17.10 18.10 5.42
C ARG A 40 15.94 18.89 6.00
N ARG A 41 15.19 19.63 5.18
CA ARG A 41 14.15 20.53 5.68
C ARG A 41 13.06 20.81 4.66
N LEU A 42 11.89 21.09 5.20
CA LEU A 42 10.77 21.72 4.54
C LEU A 42 10.80 23.23 4.79
N ILE A 43 10.59 24.02 3.74
CA ILE A 43 10.51 25.48 3.79
C ILE A 43 9.18 25.93 3.21
N LEU A 44 8.45 26.73 3.99
CA LEU A 44 7.19 27.34 3.59
C LEU A 44 7.41 28.85 3.48
N ALA A 45 7.23 29.42 2.29
CA ALA A 45 7.44 30.84 2.02
C ALA A 45 6.16 31.47 1.48
N GLY A 46 5.50 32.28 2.31
CA GLY A 46 4.27 33.00 1.95
C GLY A 46 4.38 34.49 2.23
N THR A 47 3.25 35.19 2.12
CA THR A 47 3.17 36.65 2.37
C THR A 47 3.54 37.03 3.81
N GLY A 48 3.28 36.16 4.78
CA GLY A 48 3.66 36.32 6.19
C GLY A 48 5.12 36.00 6.52
N GLY A 49 5.96 35.69 5.51
CA GLY A 49 7.38 35.38 5.67
C GLY A 49 7.71 33.91 5.43
N LYS A 50 8.87 33.49 5.95
CA LYS A 50 9.45 32.17 5.75
C LYS A 50 9.46 31.35 7.03
N ARG A 51 8.89 30.14 6.96
CA ARG A 51 9.00 29.09 7.99
C ARG A 51 9.95 27.99 7.50
N THR A 52 10.71 27.41 8.42
CA THR A 52 11.61 26.28 8.13
C THR A 52 11.39 25.19 9.17
N ILE A 53 11.14 23.98 8.71
CA ILE A 53 10.91 22.77 9.52
C ILE A 53 12.00 21.78 9.16
N GLN A 54 12.79 21.34 10.15
CA GLN A 54 13.78 20.28 9.93
C GLN A 54 13.04 18.95 9.74
N LEU A 55 13.43 18.14 8.76
CA LEU A 55 12.79 16.84 8.54
C LEU A 55 12.92 15.97 9.79
N SER A 56 14.07 15.99 10.47
CA SER A 56 14.31 15.29 11.75
C SER A 56 13.40 15.69 12.91
N LYS A 57 12.57 16.73 12.76
CA LYS A 57 11.56 17.14 13.74
C LYS A 57 10.15 16.74 13.35
N ILE A 58 9.93 16.22 12.14
CA ILE A 58 8.65 15.65 11.73
C ILE A 58 8.45 14.34 12.48
N GLN A 59 7.30 14.19 13.12
CA GLN A 59 6.93 13.03 13.92
C GLN A 59 6.01 12.11 13.13
N GLU A 60 5.05 12.68 12.41
CA GLU A 60 4.10 11.97 11.53
C GLU A 60 3.92 12.80 10.25
N PHE A 61 3.62 12.10 9.15
CA PHE A 61 3.36 12.65 7.82
C PHE A 61 2.37 11.73 7.11
N GLY A 62 1.41 12.30 6.38
CA GLY A 62 0.42 11.56 5.60
C GLY A 62 -1.01 12.00 5.91
N GLY A 63 -1.94 11.48 5.10
CA GLY A 63 -3.39 11.51 5.31
C GLY A 63 -4.09 12.86 5.50
N ARG A 64 -5.42 12.77 5.60
CA ARG A 64 -6.30 13.89 5.97
C ARG A 64 -6.32 14.08 7.48
N TYR A 65 -6.24 15.33 7.91
CA TYR A 65 -6.42 15.72 9.30
C TYR A 65 -7.91 16.06 9.51
N ASP A 66 -8.50 15.68 10.64
CA ASP A 66 -9.90 16.06 10.91
C ASP A 66 -9.99 17.60 11.05
N VAL A 67 -10.59 18.23 10.04
CA VAL A 67 -10.65 19.66 9.89
C VAL A 67 -12.07 20.10 9.60
N ASN A 68 -12.41 21.31 10.05
CA ASN A 68 -13.72 21.88 9.76
C ASN A 68 -13.97 22.05 8.24
N GLN A 69 -15.25 22.17 7.88
CA GLN A 69 -15.70 22.23 6.47
C GLN A 69 -15.06 23.34 5.63
N ARG A 70 -14.50 24.41 6.23
CA ARG A 70 -13.78 25.46 5.48
C ARG A 70 -12.44 24.96 4.95
N ILE A 71 -11.74 24.16 5.74
CA ILE A 71 -10.43 23.62 5.36
C ILE A 71 -10.61 22.48 4.34
N ALA A 72 -11.71 21.71 4.46
CA ALA A 72 -12.11 20.65 3.53
C ALA A 72 -12.42 21.13 2.09
N THR A 73 -12.35 22.44 1.80
CA THR A 73 -12.50 22.98 0.43
C THR A 73 -11.30 22.68 -0.48
N VAL A 74 -10.17 22.27 0.09
CA VAL A 74 -9.01 21.75 -0.65
C VAL A 74 -9.04 20.23 -0.51
N SER A 75 -9.21 19.53 -1.63
CA SER A 75 -9.35 18.07 -1.67
C SER A 75 -8.07 17.33 -1.27
N ASP A 76 -6.93 17.88 -1.70
CA ASP A 76 -5.66 17.17 -1.70
C ASP A 76 -4.65 17.96 -0.85
N TYR A 77 -4.47 17.51 0.38
CA TYR A 77 -3.46 18.01 1.31
C TYR A 77 -2.97 16.89 2.22
N PHE A 78 -1.72 16.99 2.64
CA PHE A 78 -1.15 16.09 3.67
C PHE A 78 -0.92 16.85 4.97
N SER A 79 -0.99 16.10 6.07
CA SER A 79 -0.63 16.61 7.40
C SER A 79 0.85 16.40 7.70
N VAL A 80 1.47 17.37 8.39
CA VAL A 80 2.84 17.30 8.90
C VAL A 80 2.82 17.60 10.39
N HIS A 81 3.09 16.58 11.20
CA HIS A 81 3.10 16.69 12.65
C HIS A 81 4.51 17.00 13.14
N ILE A 82 4.64 18.06 13.94
CA ILE A 82 5.90 18.50 14.54
C ILE A 82 5.66 18.84 16.01
N PRO A 83 6.72 18.92 16.86
CA PRO A 83 6.55 19.22 18.28
C PRO A 83 5.77 20.51 18.59
N SER A 84 5.79 21.47 17.66
CA SER A 84 5.05 22.73 17.79
C SER A 84 3.58 22.67 17.32
N GLY A 85 3.09 21.52 16.85
CA GLY A 85 1.73 21.30 16.35
C GLY A 85 1.68 20.75 14.92
N VAL A 86 0.55 20.96 14.23
CA VAL A 86 0.25 20.33 12.94
C VAL A 86 0.16 21.39 11.85
N VAL A 87 0.79 21.11 10.72
CA VAL A 87 0.77 21.94 9.51
C VAL A 87 0.22 21.11 8.36
N LEU A 88 -0.77 21.65 7.65
CA LEU A 88 -1.30 21.06 6.42
C LEU A 88 -0.61 21.69 5.22
N LEU A 89 -0.31 20.88 4.22
CA LEU A 89 0.32 21.28 2.96
C LEU A 89 -0.54 20.82 1.79
N ALA A 90 -0.84 21.75 0.89
CA ALA A 90 -1.54 21.49 -0.37
C ALA A 90 -0.68 22.00 -1.53
N PRO A 91 0.37 21.27 -1.92
CA PRO A 91 1.13 21.57 -3.14
C PRO A 91 0.26 21.40 -4.39
N VAL A 92 0.62 22.09 -5.48
CA VAL A 92 -0.08 21.93 -6.78
C VAL A 92 0.18 20.56 -7.38
N ASP A 93 1.42 20.08 -7.27
CA ASP A 93 1.84 18.77 -7.77
C ASP A 93 1.80 17.77 -6.59
N TYR A 94 0.59 17.40 -6.17
CA TYR A 94 0.34 16.64 -4.93
C TYR A 94 1.12 15.32 -4.88
N ASP A 95 0.89 14.41 -5.82
CA ASP A 95 1.44 13.05 -5.81
C ASP A 95 2.98 13.05 -5.93
N GLU A 96 3.52 13.89 -6.83
CA GLU A 96 4.97 14.03 -7.01
C GLU A 96 5.62 14.58 -5.73
N PHE A 97 5.00 15.58 -5.10
CA PHE A 97 5.55 16.19 -3.89
C PHE A 97 5.45 15.25 -2.68
N GLU A 98 4.40 14.43 -2.58
CA GLU A 98 4.25 13.39 -1.57
C GLU A 98 5.32 12.32 -1.70
N THR A 99 5.51 11.82 -2.93
CA THR A 99 6.57 10.85 -3.28
C THR A 99 7.95 11.38 -2.88
N ASP A 100 8.24 12.64 -3.23
CA ASP A 100 9.47 13.32 -2.85
C ASP A 100 9.62 13.46 -1.33
N PHE A 101 8.52 13.69 -0.61
CA PHE A 101 8.52 13.85 0.84
C PHE A 101 8.81 12.54 1.56
N PHE A 102 8.09 11.47 1.24
CA PHE A 102 8.39 10.13 1.74
C PHE A 102 9.82 9.72 1.36
N GLY A 103 10.22 9.99 0.12
CA GLY A 103 11.59 9.76 -0.34
C GLY A 103 12.64 10.50 0.48
N ALA A 104 12.37 11.74 0.89
CA ALA A 104 13.26 12.53 1.76
C ALA A 104 13.35 11.96 3.18
N LEU A 105 12.32 11.26 3.65
CA LEU A 105 12.25 10.63 4.97
C LEU A 105 12.84 9.22 5.00
N LEU A 106 12.79 8.48 3.87
CA LEU A 106 13.05 7.03 3.81
C LEU A 106 14.27 6.63 2.98
N ASN A 107 14.56 7.29 1.85
CA ASN A 107 15.56 6.81 0.87
C ASN A 107 17.00 6.74 1.40
N THR A 108 17.30 7.49 2.47
CA THR A 108 18.65 7.51 3.09
C THR A 108 18.75 6.63 4.33
N GLU A 109 17.64 6.08 4.79
CA GLU A 109 17.60 5.22 5.97
C GLU A 109 18.14 3.81 5.65
N GLN A 110 18.54 3.09 6.68
CA GLN A 110 19.00 1.70 6.57
C GLN A 110 17.94 0.78 7.14
N PHE A 111 17.67 -0.30 6.41
CA PHE A 111 16.67 -1.29 6.79
C PHE A 111 17.28 -2.68 6.88
N LEU A 112 16.58 -3.55 7.57
CA LEU A 112 16.74 -5.00 7.47
C LEU A 112 15.50 -5.54 6.78
N ALA A 113 15.68 -6.47 5.85
CA ALA A 113 14.59 -7.11 5.15
C ALA A 113 14.77 -8.62 5.16
N ARG A 114 13.65 -9.32 5.29
CA ARG A 114 13.56 -10.76 5.05
C ARG A 114 12.57 -10.97 3.92
N HIS A 115 13.09 -11.38 2.76
CA HIS A 115 12.30 -11.50 1.54
C HIS A 115 12.71 -12.73 0.67
N PRO A 116 11.70 -13.48 0.17
CA PRO A 116 10.35 -13.55 0.72
C PRO A 116 10.39 -14.18 2.11
N ALA A 117 9.59 -13.70 3.07
CA ALA A 117 9.39 -14.36 4.35
C ALA A 117 8.32 -15.47 4.24
N VAL A 118 7.31 -15.25 3.39
CA VAL A 118 6.29 -16.22 2.97
C VAL A 118 6.15 -16.11 1.45
N ALA A 119 5.93 -17.24 0.77
CA ALA A 119 5.58 -17.28 -0.65
C ALA A 119 4.48 -18.34 -0.87
N GLY A 120 3.38 -17.97 -1.50
CA GLY A 120 2.22 -18.84 -1.71
C GLY A 120 1.66 -19.46 -0.42
N GLY A 121 1.68 -18.69 0.69
CA GLY A 121 1.28 -19.16 2.02
C GLY A 121 2.30 -20.06 2.74
N VAL A 122 3.47 -20.35 2.14
CA VAL A 122 4.52 -21.17 2.75
C VAL A 122 5.63 -20.29 3.32
N VAL A 123 5.92 -20.46 4.62
CA VAL A 123 7.03 -19.77 5.29
C VAL A 123 8.37 -20.20 4.69
N GLN A 124 9.18 -19.23 4.33
CA GLN A 124 10.46 -19.42 3.67
C GLN A 124 11.61 -19.38 4.68
N ASN A 125 12.66 -20.18 4.42
CA ASN A 125 13.88 -20.17 5.21
C ASN A 125 14.86 -19.08 4.74
N THR A 126 14.39 -17.84 4.76
CA THR A 126 15.17 -16.64 4.40
C THR A 126 15.71 -15.94 5.64
N GLU A 127 16.95 -15.46 5.55
CA GLU A 127 17.59 -14.70 6.61
C GLU A 127 17.30 -13.20 6.48
N TRP A 128 17.53 -12.47 7.57
CA TRP A 128 17.49 -11.01 7.54
C TRP A 128 18.75 -10.45 6.87
N GLU A 129 18.54 -9.59 5.87
CA GLU A 129 19.60 -8.93 5.13
C GLU A 129 19.51 -7.41 5.29
N LYS A 130 20.64 -6.72 5.30
CA LYS A 130 20.62 -5.26 5.17
C LYS A 130 20.04 -4.88 3.81
N SER A 131 19.20 -3.86 3.79
CA SER A 131 18.60 -3.36 2.56
C SER A 131 18.56 -1.83 2.54
N ARG A 132 18.38 -1.30 1.34
CA ARG A 132 18.02 0.09 1.09
C ARG A 132 16.72 0.12 0.32
N LEU A 133 15.89 1.12 0.63
CA LEU A 133 14.63 1.37 -0.03
C LEU A 133 14.75 2.57 -0.96
N LYS A 134 13.87 2.61 -1.94
CA LYS A 134 13.61 3.74 -2.79
C LYS A 134 12.09 3.89 -2.91
N VAL A 135 11.60 5.04 -2.46
CA VAL A 135 10.21 5.46 -2.69
C VAL A 135 10.08 5.99 -4.11
N GLU A 136 9.07 5.50 -4.80
CA GLU A 136 8.67 5.82 -6.17
C GLU A 136 7.17 6.13 -6.17
N THR A 137 6.65 6.64 -7.28
CA THR A 137 5.25 7.09 -7.33
C THR A 137 4.24 5.96 -7.14
N GLU A 138 4.54 4.76 -7.65
CA GLU A 138 3.63 3.61 -7.63
C GLU A 138 4.18 2.42 -6.83
N ALA A 139 5.38 2.55 -6.26
CA ALA A 139 6.06 1.43 -5.61
C ALA A 139 7.05 1.86 -4.52
N VAL A 140 7.34 0.91 -3.63
CA VAL A 140 8.53 0.93 -2.78
C VAL A 140 9.49 -0.15 -3.27
N SER A 141 10.56 0.28 -3.90
CA SER A 141 11.62 -0.58 -4.39
C SER A 141 12.67 -0.82 -3.30
N MET A 142 13.16 -2.04 -3.17
CA MET A 142 14.13 -2.43 -2.16
C MET A 142 15.24 -3.30 -2.76
N ALA A 143 16.48 -2.97 -2.42
CA ALA A 143 17.65 -3.76 -2.78
C ALA A 143 18.35 -4.30 -1.53
N THR A 144 18.54 -5.62 -1.46
CA THR A 144 19.28 -6.28 -0.36
C THR A 144 20.77 -6.36 -0.66
N VAL A 145 21.60 -6.47 0.38
CA VAL A 145 23.04 -6.69 0.22
C VAL A 145 23.40 -8.00 -0.49
N GLY A 146 22.51 -9.00 -0.45
CA GLY A 146 22.63 -10.24 -1.22
C GLY A 146 22.32 -10.08 -2.72
N GLY A 147 21.92 -8.88 -3.17
CA GLY A 147 21.64 -8.59 -4.58
C GLY A 147 20.22 -8.90 -5.04
N LYS A 148 19.30 -9.18 -4.10
CA LYS A 148 17.88 -9.30 -4.43
C LYS A 148 17.28 -7.90 -4.61
N PHE A 149 16.47 -7.76 -5.66
CA PHE A 149 15.61 -6.61 -5.88
C PHE A 149 14.18 -7.04 -5.61
N VAL A 150 13.47 -6.22 -4.85
CA VAL A 150 12.10 -6.43 -4.43
C VAL A 150 11.35 -5.16 -4.76
N GLU A 151 10.33 -5.25 -5.59
CA GLU A 151 9.40 -4.17 -5.84
C GLU A 151 8.13 -4.48 -5.04
N ILE A 152 7.65 -3.51 -4.28
CA ILE A 152 6.38 -3.60 -3.57
C ILE A 152 5.48 -2.53 -4.19
N ARG A 153 4.64 -2.95 -5.14
CA ARG A 153 3.69 -2.06 -5.81
C ARG A 153 2.63 -1.62 -4.83
N LEU A 154 2.38 -0.31 -4.74
CA LEU A 154 1.45 0.26 -3.77
C LEU A 154 0.00 -0.13 -4.06
N ASP A 155 -0.35 -0.33 -5.34
CA ASP A 155 -1.70 -0.74 -5.78
C ASP A 155 -1.98 -2.24 -5.61
N ASP A 156 -0.98 -3.03 -5.24
CA ASP A 156 -1.05 -4.49 -5.09
C ASP A 156 -0.73 -4.94 -3.64
N ILE A 157 -0.88 -4.03 -2.69
CA ILE A 157 -0.71 -4.36 -1.27
C ILE A 157 -2.00 -4.98 -0.74
N GLY A 158 -1.92 -6.24 -0.32
CA GLY A 158 -3.07 -6.96 0.23
C GLY A 158 -3.33 -6.71 1.73
N ASP A 159 -2.26 -6.54 2.52
CA ASP A 159 -2.34 -6.30 3.97
C ASP A 159 -1.02 -5.73 4.49
N VAL A 160 -1.10 -4.80 5.44
CA VAL A 160 0.07 -4.23 6.13
C VAL A 160 -0.12 -4.31 7.63
N LYS A 161 0.77 -5.05 8.30
CA LYS A 161 0.76 -5.22 9.75
C LYS A 161 2.06 -4.75 10.37
N THR A 162 2.00 -4.40 11.66
CA THR A 162 3.18 -4.20 12.50
C THR A 162 3.25 -5.24 13.60
N GLY A 163 4.47 -5.64 13.94
CA GLY A 163 4.73 -6.56 15.04
C GLY A 163 6.12 -6.35 15.63
N GLU A 164 6.42 -7.06 16.71
CA GLU A 164 7.76 -7.13 17.28
C GLU A 164 8.39 -8.48 16.99
N ARG A 165 9.64 -8.48 16.55
CA ARG A 165 10.41 -9.72 16.32
C ARG A 165 11.82 -9.57 16.90
N THR A 166 12.40 -10.68 17.34
CA THR A 166 13.81 -10.74 17.71
C THR A 166 14.65 -10.88 16.44
N ILE A 167 15.50 -9.89 16.18
CA ILE A 167 16.38 -9.82 15.01
C ILE A 167 17.79 -9.52 15.53
N VAL A 168 18.72 -10.46 15.33
CA VAL A 168 20.11 -10.35 15.83
C VAL A 168 20.11 -10.05 17.35
N ASP A 169 19.38 -10.88 18.11
CA ASP A 169 19.26 -10.80 19.57
C ASP A 169 18.64 -9.50 20.14
N GLU A 170 18.10 -8.63 19.29
CA GLU A 170 17.39 -7.41 19.68
C GLU A 170 15.90 -7.51 19.32
N HIS A 171 15.02 -7.03 20.21
CA HIS A 171 13.61 -6.84 19.89
C HIS A 171 13.46 -5.60 19.01
N ARG A 172 12.88 -5.78 17.82
CA ARG A 172 12.72 -4.72 16.84
C ARG A 172 11.30 -4.69 16.29
N SER A 173 10.82 -3.48 16.00
CA SER A 173 9.62 -3.25 15.22
C SER A 173 9.81 -3.77 13.80
N VAL A 174 8.79 -4.48 13.31
CA VAL A 174 8.75 -5.08 11.98
C VAL A 174 7.44 -4.71 11.31
N ILE A 175 7.51 -4.29 10.05
CA ILE A 175 6.38 -4.25 9.14
C ILE A 175 6.33 -5.58 8.40
N GLU A 176 5.14 -6.17 8.35
CA GLU A 176 4.82 -7.33 7.53
C GLU A 176 3.90 -6.83 6.43
N VAL A 177 4.39 -6.84 5.18
CA VAL A 177 3.61 -6.40 4.01
C VAL A 177 3.39 -7.58 3.08
N GLU A 178 2.13 -7.80 2.74
CA GLU A 178 1.68 -8.76 1.75
C GLU A 178 1.52 -8.07 0.39
N HIS A 179 2.12 -8.64 -0.64
CA HIS A 179 2.13 -8.13 -2.01
C HIS A 179 2.39 -9.28 -2.99
N SER A 180 2.23 -9.07 -4.30
CA SER A 180 2.51 -10.09 -5.31
C SER A 180 3.75 -9.77 -6.13
N ASP A 181 4.41 -10.80 -6.67
CA ASP A 181 5.43 -10.60 -7.69
C ASP A 181 4.83 -10.45 -9.10
N ASP A 182 5.69 -10.22 -10.10
CA ASP A 182 5.28 -10.07 -11.51
C ASP A 182 4.56 -11.32 -12.07
N GLU A 183 4.71 -12.48 -11.43
CA GLU A 183 4.04 -13.73 -11.80
C GLU A 183 2.69 -13.91 -11.08
N GLY A 184 2.32 -12.99 -10.19
CA GLY A 184 1.10 -13.02 -9.36
C GLY A 184 1.27 -13.74 -8.02
N THR A 185 2.46 -14.30 -7.75
CA THR A 185 2.66 -15.10 -6.54
C THR A 185 2.54 -14.23 -5.30
N SER A 186 1.60 -14.54 -4.40
CA SER A 186 1.50 -13.87 -3.09
C SER A 186 2.77 -14.07 -2.26
N LEU A 187 3.40 -12.96 -1.88
CA LEU A 187 4.61 -12.88 -1.08
C LEU A 187 4.33 -12.08 0.20
N GLN A 188 5.02 -12.44 1.29
CA GLN A 188 5.14 -11.55 2.45
C GLN A 188 6.57 -11.11 2.63
N THR A 189 6.75 -9.81 2.83
CA THR A 189 8.06 -9.20 3.06
C THR A 189 8.09 -8.58 4.43
N TYR A 190 9.11 -8.93 5.21
CA TYR A 190 9.29 -8.36 6.55
C TYR A 190 10.38 -7.30 6.50
N ILE A 191 10.08 -6.10 7.00
CA ILE A 191 10.96 -4.94 6.96
C ILE A 191 11.12 -4.38 8.37
N SER A 192 12.36 -4.16 8.79
CA SER A 192 12.71 -3.56 10.08
C SER A 192 13.68 -2.39 9.87
N GLY A 193 13.67 -1.42 10.79
CA GLY A 193 14.45 -0.18 10.68
C GLY A 193 14.44 0.58 12.00
N SER A 194 14.81 1.87 11.96
CA SER A 194 14.56 2.74 13.12
C SER A 194 13.06 2.93 13.33
N ASP A 195 12.59 3.11 14.57
CA ASP A 195 11.16 3.31 14.86
C ASP A 195 10.55 4.43 14.02
N ARG A 196 11.33 5.50 13.81
CA ARG A 196 10.96 6.62 12.96
C ARG A 196 10.78 6.20 11.49
N ALA A 197 11.75 5.47 10.94
CA ALA A 197 11.68 5.03 9.55
C ALA A 197 10.55 4.02 9.34
N ILE A 198 10.34 3.12 10.30
CA ILE A 198 9.23 2.16 10.29
C ILE A 198 7.89 2.87 10.37
N SER A 199 7.74 3.89 11.21
CA SER A 199 6.49 4.66 11.27
C SER A 199 6.15 5.29 9.92
N PHE A 200 7.10 5.94 9.24
CA PHE A 200 6.83 6.57 7.94
C PHE A 200 6.60 5.55 6.82
N LEU A 201 7.36 4.46 6.82
CA LEU A 201 7.18 3.40 5.83
C LEU A 201 5.82 2.71 6.01
N TYR A 202 5.40 2.47 7.26
CA TYR A 202 4.09 1.93 7.55
C TYR A 202 2.97 2.83 7.04
N THR A 203 3.07 4.15 7.25
CA THR A 203 2.07 5.09 6.70
C THR A 203 1.98 5.01 5.18
N LEU A 204 3.12 5.01 4.47
CA LEU A 204 3.15 4.90 3.01
C LEU A 204 2.54 3.57 2.51
N LEU A 205 2.93 2.45 3.12
CA LEU A 205 2.40 1.13 2.72
C LEU A 205 0.91 1.00 3.05
N ARG A 206 0.45 1.59 4.17
CA ARG A 206 -0.96 1.60 4.54
C ARG A 206 -1.79 2.46 3.58
N GLU A 207 -1.25 3.58 3.10
CA GLU A 207 -1.89 4.36 2.03
C GLU A 207 -2.00 3.52 0.74
N GLY A 208 -0.98 2.72 0.40
CA GLY A 208 -1.05 1.76 -0.70
C GLY A 208 -2.13 0.68 -0.51
N GLU A 209 -2.19 0.07 0.68
CA GLU A 209 -3.24 -0.90 1.03
C GLU A 209 -4.65 -0.29 0.87
N GLU A 210 -4.87 0.94 1.35
CA GLU A 210 -6.15 1.64 1.20
C GLU A 210 -6.49 1.95 -0.27
N LEU A 211 -5.48 2.26 -1.11
CA LEU A 211 -5.67 2.42 -2.55
C LEU A 211 -6.06 1.09 -3.22
N SER A 212 -5.41 -0.02 -2.83
CA SER A 212 -5.73 -1.36 -3.33
C SER A 212 -7.15 -1.77 -2.91
N GLU A 213 -7.52 -1.60 -1.64
CA GLU A 213 -8.89 -1.85 -1.14
C GLU A 213 -9.93 -0.98 -1.85
N THR A 214 -9.67 0.33 -2.02
CA THR A 214 -10.63 1.26 -2.65
C THR A 214 -10.82 0.95 -4.15
N SER A 215 -9.85 0.31 -4.79
CA SER A 215 -9.98 -0.15 -6.17
C SER A 215 -10.96 -1.31 -6.34
N ILE A 216 -11.42 -1.93 -5.23
CA ILE A 216 -12.25 -3.15 -5.22
C ILE A 216 -13.39 -3.01 -4.20
N ASP A 217 -14.53 -2.45 -4.61
CA ASP A 217 -15.75 -2.42 -3.79
C ASP A 217 -16.40 -3.82 -3.72
N LEU A 218 -15.95 -4.64 -2.77
CA LEU A 218 -16.45 -6.00 -2.57
C LEU A 218 -17.81 -5.98 -1.85
N SER A 219 -18.83 -6.50 -2.52
CA SER A 219 -20.12 -6.79 -1.91
C SER A 219 -20.00 -7.87 -0.83
N GLU A 220 -21.01 -7.98 0.04
CA GLU A 220 -21.06 -9.04 1.06
C GLU A 220 -21.04 -10.44 0.44
N THR A 221 -21.60 -10.60 -0.77
CA THR A 221 -21.54 -11.86 -1.52
C THR A 221 -20.10 -12.16 -1.97
N ASP A 222 -19.35 -11.17 -2.46
CA ASP A 222 -17.96 -11.35 -2.88
C ASP A 222 -17.09 -11.80 -1.68
N LYS A 223 -17.28 -11.19 -0.50
CA LYS A 223 -16.58 -11.59 0.73
C LYS A 223 -16.91 -13.02 1.17
N GLN A 224 -18.16 -13.46 1.01
CA GLN A 224 -18.57 -14.83 1.32
C GLN A 224 -17.91 -15.85 0.37
N VAL A 225 -17.84 -15.53 -0.92
CA VAL A 225 -17.15 -16.36 -1.91
C VAL A 225 -15.65 -16.47 -1.58
N LEU A 226 -14.98 -15.35 -1.29
CA LEU A 226 -13.58 -15.33 -0.86
C LEU A 226 -13.35 -16.15 0.41
N THR A 227 -14.25 -16.04 1.40
CA THR A 227 -14.18 -16.82 2.63
C THR A 227 -14.32 -18.33 2.37
N ALA A 228 -15.22 -18.71 1.46
CA ALA A 228 -15.41 -20.11 1.07
C ALA A 228 -14.15 -20.67 0.38
N LEU A 229 -13.57 -19.91 -0.55
CA LEU A 229 -12.29 -20.26 -1.20
C LEU A 229 -11.17 -20.42 -0.17
N TYR A 230 -11.01 -19.45 0.73
CA TYR A 230 -9.99 -19.48 1.80
C TYR A 230 -10.16 -20.69 2.72
N SER A 231 -11.41 -21.11 2.98
CA SER A 231 -11.72 -22.28 3.80
C SER A 231 -11.50 -23.62 3.07
N GLY A 232 -11.06 -23.58 1.81
CA GLY A 232 -10.78 -24.76 0.99
C GLY A 232 -12.00 -25.34 0.29
N VAL A 233 -13.13 -24.61 0.20
CA VAL A 233 -14.27 -25.03 -0.62
C VAL A 233 -13.85 -24.97 -2.09
N SER A 234 -14.07 -26.07 -2.81
CA SER A 234 -13.79 -26.13 -4.25
C SER A 234 -14.63 -25.08 -5.00
N PRO A 235 -14.05 -24.30 -5.94
CA PRO A 235 -14.79 -23.30 -6.70
C PRO A 235 -16.10 -23.82 -7.33
N PHE A 236 -16.10 -25.08 -7.79
CA PHE A 236 -17.29 -25.76 -8.36
C PHE A 236 -18.40 -26.03 -7.35
N ASP A 237 -18.06 -26.15 -6.07
CA ASP A 237 -19.02 -26.41 -5.00
C ASP A 237 -19.55 -25.11 -4.38
N ILE A 238 -18.90 -23.96 -4.65
CA ILE A 238 -19.28 -22.65 -4.09
C ILE A 238 -20.72 -22.24 -4.41
N PRO A 239 -21.23 -22.37 -5.65
CA PRO A 239 -22.63 -22.05 -5.94
C PRO A 239 -23.60 -22.81 -5.03
N ASN A 240 -23.38 -24.12 -4.88
CA ASN A 240 -24.20 -24.95 -4.00
C ASN A 240 -23.99 -24.63 -2.52
N PHE A 241 -22.76 -24.32 -2.12
CA PHE A 241 -22.39 -24.04 -0.73
C PHE A 241 -23.00 -22.72 -0.22
N LEU A 242 -23.02 -21.69 -1.06
CA LEU A 242 -23.57 -20.37 -0.73
C LEU A 242 -25.03 -20.20 -1.17
N GLY A 243 -25.56 -21.15 -1.93
CA GLY A 243 -26.92 -21.07 -2.48
C GLY A 243 -27.07 -20.02 -3.57
N LEU A 244 -26.00 -19.79 -4.34
CA LEU A 244 -25.94 -18.83 -5.44
C LEU A 244 -26.09 -19.53 -6.79
N ASP A 245 -26.48 -18.77 -7.82
CA ASP A 245 -26.51 -19.27 -9.19
C ASP A 245 -25.09 -19.51 -9.73
N VAL A 246 -24.92 -20.51 -10.60
CA VAL A 246 -23.59 -20.84 -11.16
C VAL A 246 -23.08 -19.68 -12.02
N ASP A 247 -23.93 -19.10 -12.87
CA ASP A 247 -23.53 -18.00 -13.74
C ASP A 247 -23.17 -16.76 -12.91
N GLU A 248 -23.90 -16.51 -11.82
CA GLU A 248 -23.60 -15.41 -10.88
C GLU A 248 -22.24 -15.58 -10.20
N VAL A 249 -21.88 -16.80 -9.80
CA VAL A 249 -20.58 -17.10 -9.18
C VAL A 249 -19.45 -17.03 -10.21
N GLU A 250 -19.67 -17.49 -11.44
CA GLU A 250 -18.67 -17.40 -12.52
C GLU A 250 -18.41 -15.93 -12.92
N GLU A 251 -19.44 -15.09 -13.04
CA GLU A 251 -19.28 -13.64 -13.26
C GLU A 251 -18.51 -12.99 -12.11
N LEU A 252 -18.80 -13.39 -10.87
CA LEU A 252 -18.10 -12.92 -9.69
C LEU A 252 -16.63 -13.34 -9.70
N PHE A 253 -16.31 -14.60 -10.03
CA PHE A 253 -14.92 -15.04 -10.18
C PHE A 253 -14.20 -14.22 -11.25
N GLN A 254 -14.84 -13.96 -12.40
CA GLN A 254 -14.25 -13.12 -13.43
C GLN A 254 -13.93 -11.72 -12.90
N ARG A 255 -14.84 -11.08 -12.16
CA ARG A 255 -14.56 -9.79 -11.53
C ARG A 255 -13.39 -9.88 -10.54
N LEU A 256 -13.37 -10.89 -9.67
CA LEU A 256 -12.28 -11.06 -8.70
C LEU A 256 -10.93 -11.28 -9.40
N ILE A 257 -10.90 -11.98 -10.53
CA ILE A 257 -9.70 -12.15 -11.38
C ILE A 257 -9.30 -10.82 -12.01
N ASP A 258 -10.25 -10.09 -12.61
CA ASP A 258 -10.01 -8.79 -13.26
C ASP A 258 -9.44 -7.75 -12.27
N HIS A 259 -9.82 -7.87 -11.00
CA HIS A 259 -9.33 -7.05 -9.89
C HIS A 259 -8.11 -7.64 -9.17
N ASN A 260 -7.48 -8.70 -9.71
CA ASN A 260 -6.33 -9.41 -9.12
C ASN A 260 -6.52 -9.89 -7.67
N VAL A 261 -7.76 -10.16 -7.25
CA VAL A 261 -8.08 -10.71 -5.92
C VAL A 261 -7.83 -12.22 -5.88
N VAL A 262 -8.02 -12.90 -7.00
CA VAL A 262 -7.80 -14.35 -7.14
C VAL A 262 -7.15 -14.67 -8.49
N GLU A 263 -6.38 -15.76 -8.53
CA GLU A 263 -5.69 -16.19 -9.76
C GLU A 263 -6.47 -17.28 -10.51
N GLU A 264 -6.54 -17.15 -11.84
CA GLU A 264 -7.06 -18.22 -12.70
C GLU A 264 -6.03 -19.35 -12.86
N ILE A 265 -6.24 -20.46 -12.14
CA ILE A 265 -5.37 -21.64 -12.25
C ILE A 265 -5.69 -22.46 -13.51
N ARG A 266 -6.97 -22.61 -13.86
CA ARG A 266 -7.46 -23.37 -15.02
C ARG A 266 -8.93 -23.09 -15.29
N VAL A 267 -9.31 -23.13 -16.57
CA VAL A 267 -10.71 -23.13 -17.01
C VAL A 267 -11.23 -24.58 -17.17
N ARG A 268 -12.44 -24.87 -16.69
CA ARG A 268 -13.15 -26.12 -16.99
C ARG A 268 -14.47 -25.81 -17.67
N HIS A 269 -14.81 -26.61 -18.68
CA HIS A 269 -16.07 -26.47 -19.40
C HIS A 269 -17.13 -27.45 -18.87
N GLU A 270 -18.35 -26.97 -18.66
CA GLU A 270 -19.52 -27.83 -18.51
C GLU A 270 -19.94 -28.38 -19.89
N VAL A 271 -20.12 -29.70 -19.98
CA VAL A 271 -20.43 -30.37 -21.25
C VAL A 271 -21.55 -31.39 -21.10
N GLN A 272 -22.36 -31.54 -22.15
CA GLN A 272 -23.39 -32.58 -22.22
C GLN A 272 -23.34 -33.31 -23.58
N LEU A 273 -23.65 -34.61 -23.57
CA LEU A 273 -23.76 -35.39 -24.79
C LEU A 273 -24.90 -34.89 -25.68
N ASN A 274 -24.53 -34.44 -26.89
CA ASN A 274 -25.48 -34.22 -27.98
C ASN A 274 -25.97 -35.55 -28.58
N ALA A 275 -26.93 -35.49 -29.51
CA ALA A 275 -27.52 -36.68 -30.13
C ALA A 275 -26.48 -37.64 -30.74
N ARG A 276 -25.44 -37.10 -31.39
CA ARG A 276 -24.34 -37.90 -31.96
C ARG A 276 -23.51 -38.57 -30.88
N GLY A 277 -23.14 -37.83 -29.83
CA GLY A 277 -22.39 -38.35 -28.69
C GLY A 277 -23.14 -39.47 -27.97
N ARG A 278 -24.47 -39.34 -27.82
CA ARG A 278 -25.31 -40.39 -27.25
C ARG A 278 -25.32 -41.65 -28.11
N SER A 279 -25.39 -41.50 -29.44
CA SER A 279 -25.32 -42.65 -30.36
C SER A 279 -24.00 -43.41 -30.20
N ILE A 280 -22.86 -42.69 -30.21
CA ILE A 280 -21.53 -43.28 -30.07
C ILE A 280 -21.38 -43.99 -28.71
N ALA A 281 -21.88 -43.36 -27.64
CA ALA A 281 -21.85 -43.97 -26.30
C ALA A 281 -22.70 -45.25 -26.24
N SER A 282 -23.88 -45.25 -26.86
CA SER A 282 -24.73 -46.45 -26.95
C SER A 282 -24.07 -47.58 -27.74
N ASP A 283 -23.43 -47.27 -28.85
CA ASP A 283 -22.70 -48.26 -29.66
C ASP A 283 -21.54 -48.88 -28.84
N ALA A 284 -20.77 -48.04 -28.13
CA ALA A 284 -19.67 -48.49 -27.27
C ALA A 284 -20.13 -49.36 -26.07
N ILE A 285 -21.33 -49.12 -25.55
CA ILE A 285 -21.91 -49.92 -24.46
C ILE A 285 -22.42 -51.28 -24.99
N ASN A 286 -22.94 -51.32 -26.22
CA ASN A 286 -23.46 -52.55 -26.83
C ASN A 286 -22.37 -53.50 -27.38
N GLU A 287 -21.13 -53.03 -27.49
CA GLU A 287 -19.96 -53.83 -27.89
C GLU A 287 -19.26 -54.55 -26.71
N GLN A 288 -19.80 -54.45 -25.49
CA GLN A 288 -19.41 -55.26 -24.30
C GLN A 288 -20.37 -56.42 -24.07
#